data_AF-A0A845SLQ6-F1
#
_entry.id   AF-A0A845SLQ6-F1
#
_cell.length_a   1.000
_cell.length_b   1.000
_cell.length_c   1.000
_cell.angle_alpha   90.00
_cell.angle_beta   90.00
_cell.angle_gamma   90.00
#
_symmetry.space_group_name_H-M   'P 1'
#
loop_
_entity.id
_entity.type
_entity.pdbx_description
1 polymer ?
#
loop_
_entity_poly.entity_id
_entity_poly.type
_entity_poly.pdbx_seq_one_letter_code
_entity_poly.pdbx_strand_id
1 'polypeptide(L)'
;MKKQYDAVEIARYVVKKCIADELPISNLQLQNILYFVQKNFLKSKNRVAFEDDIETWKFGPVIPKVYYRYSGFGSMLITLDLSVPVSLDAEDKLIIDSVVEDFRNKSHWELTNLTQQSYIEKDGVDQ
;
A
#
# COMPACT_ATOMS: atom_id res chain seq x y z
N MET A 1 -9.37 14.59 17.06
CA MET A 1 -9.66 13.24 16.52
C MET A 1 -8.49 12.85 15.63
N LYS A 2 -8.00 11.60 15.71
CA LYS A 2 -6.95 11.11 14.80
C LYS A 2 -7.58 10.96 13.41
N LYS A 3 -6.99 11.57 12.38
CA LYS A 3 -7.48 11.44 10.99
C LYS A 3 -7.14 10.04 10.47
N GLN A 4 -8.17 9.30 10.07
CA GLN A 4 -8.04 8.02 9.38
C GLN A 4 -8.50 8.23 7.93
N TYR A 5 -7.83 7.56 7.00
CA TYR A 5 -8.13 7.64 5.57
C TYR A 5 -8.90 6.42 5.11
N ASP A 6 -9.57 6.56 3.97
CA ASP A 6 -9.97 5.39 3.17
C ASP A 6 -8.72 4.79 2.50
N ALA A 7 -8.60 3.46 2.45
CA ALA A 7 -7.49 2.82 1.73
C ALA A 7 -7.40 3.28 0.27
N VAL A 8 -8.53 3.58 -0.37
CA VAL A 8 -8.59 4.14 -1.73
C VAL A 8 -8.03 5.55 -1.80
N GLU A 9 -8.09 6.34 -0.74
CA GLU A 9 -7.47 7.67 -0.70
C GLU A 9 -5.95 7.57 -0.72
N ILE A 10 -5.38 6.71 0.12
CA ILE A 10 -3.95 6.46 0.14
C ILE A 10 -3.50 5.82 -1.19
N ALA A 11 -4.27 4.86 -1.71
CA ALA A 11 -3.98 4.21 -2.98
C ALA A 11 -3.90 5.21 -4.15
N ARG A 12 -4.85 6.14 -4.23
CA ARG A 12 -4.85 7.21 -5.23
C ARG A 12 -3.62 8.09 -5.14
N TYR A 13 -3.20 8.45 -3.93
CA TYR A 13 -1.99 9.23 -3.71
C TYR A 13 -0.74 8.46 -4.17
N VAL A 14 -0.60 7.20 -3.74
CA VAL A 14 0.53 6.32 -4.10
C VAL A 14 0.63 6.16 -5.62
N VAL A 15 -0.48 5.82 -6.29
CA VAL A 15 -0.51 5.65 -7.76
C VAL A 15 -0.08 6.94 -8.47
N LYS A 16 -0.62 8.09 -8.05
CA LYS A 16 -0.28 9.38 -8.66
C LYS A 16 1.18 9.76 -8.46
N LYS A 17 1.74 9.52 -7.26
CA LYS A 17 3.18 9.74 -7.00
C LYS A 17 4.02 8.85 -7.91
N CYS A 18 3.72 7.55 -7.99
CA CYS A 18 4.46 6.63 -8.84
C CYS A 18 4.40 7.01 -10.34
N ILE A 19 3.25 7.46 -10.83
CA ILE A 19 3.12 7.97 -12.21
C ILE A 19 3.95 9.25 -12.40
N ALA A 20 3.87 10.20 -11.46
CA ALA A 20 4.61 11.46 -11.54
C ALA A 20 6.14 11.27 -11.46
N ASP A 21 6.58 10.25 -10.71
CA ASP A 21 7.98 9.87 -10.57
C ASP A 21 8.47 8.97 -11.72
N GLU A 22 7.66 8.79 -12.79
CA GLU A 22 7.94 7.93 -13.96
C GLU A 22 8.23 6.45 -13.62
N LEU A 23 7.73 5.99 -12.47
CA LEU A 23 7.90 4.63 -11.96
C LEU A 23 6.54 4.00 -11.63
N PRO A 24 5.65 3.79 -12.62
CA PRO A 24 4.32 3.24 -12.38
C PRO A 24 4.40 1.81 -11.86
N ILE A 25 3.43 1.43 -11.04
CA ILE A 25 3.38 0.15 -10.33
C ILE A 25 2.18 -0.67 -10.78
N SER A 26 2.29 -2.00 -10.71
CA SER A 26 1.16 -2.91 -10.91
C SER A 26 0.17 -2.87 -9.74
N ASN A 27 -1.06 -3.37 -9.96
CA ASN A 27 -2.06 -3.50 -8.89
C ASN A 27 -1.54 -4.36 -7.71
N LEU A 28 -0.79 -5.43 -7.99
CA LEU A 28 -0.23 -6.27 -6.93
C LEU A 28 0.88 -5.58 -6.13
N GLN A 29 1.73 -4.77 -6.77
CA GLN A 29 2.70 -3.94 -6.06
C GLN A 29 1.99 -2.91 -5.17
N LEU A 30 0.90 -2.30 -5.65
CA LEU A 30 0.09 -1.37 -4.87
C LEU A 30 -0.46 -2.02 -3.59
N GLN A 31 -0.99 -3.25 -3.66
CA GLN A 31 -1.47 -3.97 -2.47
C GLN A 31 -0.38 -4.14 -1.41
N ASN A 32 0.81 -4.57 -1.83
CA ASN A 32 1.95 -4.75 -0.93
C ASN A 32 2.43 -3.43 -0.32
N ILE A 33 2.50 -2.36 -1.12
CA ILE A 33 2.86 -1.02 -0.63
C ILE A 33 1.87 -0.55 0.44
N LEU A 34 0.57 -0.70 0.21
CA LEU A 34 -0.46 -0.29 1.19
C LEU A 34 -0.40 -1.10 2.48
N TYR A 35 -0.08 -2.40 2.40
CA TYR A 35 0.19 -3.20 3.59
C TYR A 35 1.38 -2.66 4.40
N PHE A 36 2.48 -2.30 3.73
CA PHE A 36 3.63 -1.70 4.42
C PHE A 36 3.35 -0.29 4.93
N VAL A 37 2.49 0.49 4.27
CA VAL A 37 1.99 1.77 4.80
C VAL A 37 1.27 1.53 6.13
N GLN A 38 0.32 0.59 6.18
CA GLN A 38 -0.39 0.24 7.41
C GLN A 38 0.58 -0.19 8.53
N LYS A 39 1.55 -1.05 8.21
CA LYS A 39 2.58 -1.51 9.17
C LYS A 39 3.41 -0.34 9.73
N ASN A 40 3.83 0.59 8.87
CA ASN A 40 4.62 1.75 9.29
C ASN A 40 3.82 2.77 10.10
N PHE A 41 2.53 2.96 9.81
CA PHE A 41 1.66 3.82 10.63
C PHE A 41 1.49 3.26 12.05
N LEU A 42 1.26 1.94 12.16
CA LEU A 42 1.18 1.27 13.45
C LEU A 42 2.47 1.42 14.25
N LYS A 43 3.62 1.21 13.61
CA LYS A 43 4.95 1.31 14.26
C LYS A 43 5.28 2.75 14.67
N SER A 44 5.06 3.72 13.80
CA SER A 44 5.58 5.09 13.98
C SER A 44 4.60 6.03 14.67
N LYS A 45 3.27 5.81 14.53
CA LYS A 45 2.23 6.70 15.06
C LYS A 45 1.26 6.02 16.03
N ASN A 46 1.42 4.71 16.28
CA ASN A 46 0.52 3.92 17.12
C ASN A 46 -0.96 4.14 16.74
N ARG A 47 -1.25 4.08 15.44
CA ARG A 47 -2.57 4.15 14.84
C ARG A 47 -2.57 3.51 13.46
N VAL A 48 -3.74 3.14 12.96
CA VAL A 48 -3.93 2.68 11.59
C VAL A 48 -3.87 3.83 10.58
N ALA A 49 -3.46 3.53 9.34
CA ALA A 49 -3.54 4.46 8.22
C ALA A 49 -4.97 4.50 7.65
N PHE A 50 -5.58 3.33 7.52
CA PHE A 50 -6.96 3.11 7.09
C PHE A 50 -7.61 1.97 7.89
N GLU A 51 -8.94 1.92 7.89
CA GLU A 51 -9.74 0.89 8.56
C GLU A 51 -10.26 -0.21 7.61
N ASP A 52 -10.06 -0.06 6.29
CA ASP A 52 -10.45 -1.08 5.31
C ASP A 52 -9.74 -2.42 5.58
N ASP A 53 -10.48 -3.52 5.39
CA ASP A 53 -9.99 -4.87 5.65
C ASP A 53 -8.83 -5.26 4.75
N ILE A 54 -7.85 -5.94 5.34
CA ILE A 54 -6.74 -6.59 4.64
C ILE A 54 -6.96 -8.10 4.70
N GLU A 55 -7.24 -8.69 3.55
CA GLU A 55 -7.44 -10.13 3.39
C GLU A 55 -6.14 -10.81 2.93
N THR A 56 -5.92 -12.06 3.36
CA THR A 56 -4.80 -12.86 2.87
C THR A 56 -5.24 -13.69 1.67
N TRP A 57 -4.85 -13.28 0.47
CA TRP A 57 -5.11 -14.03 -0.76
C TRP A 57 -3.88 -14.86 -1.16
N LYS A 58 -4.00 -15.65 -2.23
CA LYS A 58 -2.93 -16.54 -2.74
C LYS A 58 -1.58 -15.84 -2.96
N PHE A 59 -1.59 -14.55 -3.28
CA PHE A 59 -0.41 -13.77 -3.66
C PHE A 59 -0.07 -12.64 -2.67
N GLY A 60 -0.56 -12.74 -1.42
CA GLY A 60 -0.25 -11.80 -0.36
C GLY A 60 -1.46 -11.01 0.15
N PRO A 61 -1.21 -9.95 0.94
CA PRO A 61 -2.26 -9.10 1.49
C PRO A 61 -2.98 -8.36 0.37
N VAL A 62 -4.31 -8.32 0.45
CA VAL A 62 -5.17 -7.63 -0.50
C VAL A 62 -6.17 -6.79 0.27
N ILE A 63 -6.30 -5.52 -0.11
CA ILE A 63 -7.41 -4.65 0.29
C ILE A 63 -8.44 -4.71 -0.85
N PRO A 64 -9.52 -5.49 -0.74
CA PRO A 64 -10.38 -5.83 -1.88
C PRO A 64 -10.92 -4.58 -2.60
N LYS A 65 -11.30 -3.56 -1.83
CA LYS A 65 -11.79 -2.29 -2.34
C LYS A 65 -10.79 -1.56 -3.24
N VAL A 66 -9.50 -1.62 -2.91
CA VAL A 66 -8.43 -1.06 -3.74
C VAL A 66 -8.15 -1.98 -4.92
N TYR A 67 -8.10 -3.29 -4.70
CA TYR A 67 -7.81 -4.26 -5.75
C TYR A 67 -8.81 -4.16 -6.91
N TYR A 68 -10.11 -4.18 -6.61
CA TYR A 68 -11.15 -4.09 -7.64
C TYR A 68 -11.20 -2.73 -8.33
N ARG A 69 -10.73 -1.66 -7.69
CA ARG A 69 -10.61 -0.35 -8.33
C ARG A 69 -9.58 -0.34 -9.44
N TYR A 70 -8.44 -1.00 -9.25
CA TYR A 70 -7.34 -1.03 -10.22
C TYR A 70 -7.24 -2.36 -11.01
N SER A 71 -8.19 -3.28 -10.84
CA SER A 71 -8.20 -4.59 -11.50
C SER A 71 -8.31 -4.50 -13.02
N GLY A 72 -8.87 -3.41 -13.55
CA GLY A 72 -8.96 -3.15 -15.00
C GLY A 72 -7.61 -3.06 -15.72
N PHE A 73 -6.52 -2.77 -15.01
CA PHE A 73 -5.17 -2.82 -15.56
C PHE A 73 -4.62 -4.25 -15.68
N GLY A 74 -5.26 -5.23 -15.04
CA GLY A 74 -4.82 -6.62 -15.02
C GLY A 74 -3.40 -6.76 -14.46
N SER A 75 -2.52 -7.39 -15.24
CA SER A 75 -1.09 -7.55 -14.93
C SER A 75 -0.23 -6.36 -15.37
N MET A 76 -0.80 -5.36 -16.05
CA MET A 76 -0.07 -4.18 -16.50
C MET A 76 0.15 -3.17 -15.36
N LEU A 77 1.05 -2.21 -15.61
CA LEU A 77 1.28 -1.10 -14.70
C LEU A 77 0.09 -0.13 -14.72
N ILE A 78 -0.23 0.44 -13.57
CA ILE A 78 -1.26 1.49 -13.44
C ILE A 78 -0.65 2.79 -13.96
N THR A 79 -1.05 3.18 -15.17
CA THR A 79 -0.51 4.37 -15.85
C THR A 79 -1.45 5.57 -15.79
N LEU A 80 -2.67 5.40 -15.26
CA LEU A 80 -3.67 6.46 -15.20
C LEU A 80 -4.57 6.33 -13.97
N ASP A 81 -4.78 7.45 -13.27
CA ASP A 81 -5.87 7.63 -12.32
C ASP A 81 -6.43 9.06 -12.42
N LEU A 82 -7.64 9.18 -12.96
CA LEU A 82 -8.34 10.46 -13.20
C LEU A 82 -9.08 11.01 -11.98
N SER A 83 -9.00 10.35 -10.82
CA SER A 83 -9.68 10.83 -9.61
C SER A 83 -9.14 12.18 -9.15
N VAL A 84 -9.91 12.89 -8.32
CA VAL A 84 -9.42 14.12 -7.68
C VAL A 84 -8.27 13.82 -6.71
N PRO A 85 -7.22 14.67 -6.65
CA PRO A 85 -6.16 14.56 -5.65
C PRO A 85 -6.75 14.56 -4.23
N VAL A 86 -6.20 13.71 -3.37
CA VAL A 86 -6.63 13.63 -1.97
C VAL A 86 -5.69 14.44 -1.08
N SER A 87 -6.26 15.15 -0.11
CA SER A 87 -5.50 15.89 0.89
C SER A 87 -5.12 15.00 2.07
N LEU A 88 -3.91 14.46 2.01
CA LEU A 88 -3.26 13.77 3.14
C LEU A 88 -2.47 14.78 3.99
N ASP A 89 -2.41 14.54 5.30
CA ASP A 89 -1.66 15.38 6.24
C ASP A 89 -0.16 15.27 5.95
N ALA A 90 0.59 16.36 6.13
CA ALA A 90 2.00 16.45 5.71
C ALA A 90 2.89 15.38 6.37
N GLU A 91 2.72 15.16 7.68
CA GLU A 91 3.48 14.13 8.39
C GLU A 91 3.12 12.70 7.96
N ASP A 92 1.88 12.48 7.54
CA ASP A 92 1.43 11.17 7.07
C ASP A 92 1.99 10.89 5.67
N LYS A 93 2.06 11.93 4.82
CA LYS A 93 2.74 11.84 3.52
C LYS A 93 4.18 11.42 3.67
N LEU A 94 4.93 11.96 4.64
CA LEU A 94 6.33 11.55 4.86
C LEU A 94 6.48 10.04 5.09
N ILE A 95 5.57 9.42 5.86
CA ILE A 95 5.58 7.98 6.08
C ILE A 95 5.22 7.23 4.80
N ILE A 96 4.17 7.68 4.10
CA ILE A 96 3.71 7.04 2.86
C ILE A 96 4.80 7.12 1.79
N ASP A 97 5.41 8.29 1.58
CA ASP A 97 6.46 8.53 0.61
C ASP A 97 7.69 7.67 0.89
N SER A 98 8.12 7.56 2.15
CA SER A 98 9.22 6.68 2.55
C SER A 98 8.94 5.22 2.16
N VAL A 99 7.72 4.71 2.44
CA VAL A 99 7.34 3.35 2.06
C VAL A 99 7.29 3.20 0.54
N VAL A 100 6.72 4.18 -0.17
CA VAL A 100 6.66 4.14 -1.64
C VAL A 100 8.06 4.05 -2.24
N GLU A 101 9.00 4.85 -1.74
CA GLU A 101 10.38 4.90 -2.23
C GLU A 101 11.15 3.60 -1.94
N ASP A 102 10.94 3.00 -0.77
CA ASP A 102 11.56 1.72 -0.40
C ASP A 102 11.09 0.55 -1.27
N PHE A 103 9.81 0.56 -1.68
CA PHE A 103 9.15 -0.64 -2.22
C PHE A 103 8.78 -0.57 -3.71
N ARG A 104 8.62 0.62 -4.33
CA ARG A 104 8.13 0.72 -5.73
C ARG A 104 9.02 0.06 -6.79
N ASN A 105 10.33 0.00 -6.54
CA ASN A 105 11.30 -0.62 -7.45
C ASN A 105 11.49 -2.12 -7.21
N LYS A 106 10.87 -2.68 -6.17
CA LYS A 106 10.94 -4.12 -5.90
C LYS A 106 9.95 -4.86 -6.79
N SER A 107 10.39 -6.00 -7.31
CA SER A 107 9.53 -6.92 -8.05
C SER A 107 8.41 -7.46 -7.15
N HIS A 108 7.32 -7.92 -7.79
CA HIS A 108 6.22 -8.56 -7.07
C HIS A 108 6.69 -9.74 -6.19
N TRP A 109 7.67 -10.52 -6.67
CA TRP A 109 8.22 -11.66 -5.92
C TRP A 109 9.03 -11.23 -4.70
N GLU A 110 9.84 -10.17 -4.81
CA GLU A 110 10.55 -9.61 -3.65
C GLU A 110 9.57 -9.08 -2.59
N LEU A 111 8.49 -8.41 -3.02
CA LEU A 111 7.45 -7.93 -2.11
C LEU A 111 6.67 -9.07 -1.46
N THR A 112 6.36 -10.13 -2.22
CA THR A 112 5.66 -11.31 -1.70
C THR A 112 6.51 -12.03 -0.65
N ASN A 113 7.81 -12.18 -0.88
CA ASN A 113 8.71 -12.79 0.08
C ASN A 113 8.79 -11.97 1.39
N LEU A 114 8.87 -10.63 1.29
CA LEU A 114 8.91 -9.75 2.45
C LEU A 114 7.59 -9.75 3.24
N THR A 115 6.45 -9.83 2.56
CA THR A 115 5.15 -9.94 3.23
C THR A 115 4.99 -11.29 3.92
N GLN A 116 5.35 -12.40 3.27
CA GLN A 116 5.38 -13.73 3.89
C GLN A 116 6.28 -13.79 5.13
N GLN A 117 7.49 -13.23 5.05
CA GLN A 117 8.38 -13.14 6.21
C GLN A 117 7.74 -12.33 7.35
N SER A 118 7.02 -11.25 7.05
CA SER A 118 6.35 -10.45 8.08
C SER A 118 5.20 -11.17 8.79
N TYR A 119 4.54 -12.13 8.13
CA TYR A 119 3.55 -13.00 8.78
C TYR A 119 4.24 -13.99 9.72
N ILE A 120 5.34 -14.61 9.28
CA ILE A 120 6.15 -15.52 10.12
C ILE A 120 6.67 -14.81 11.38
N GLU A 121 7.11 -13.57 11.27
CA GLU A 121 7.56 -12.75 12.41
C GLU A 121 6.42 -12.43 13.40
N LYS A 122 5.17 -12.34 12.95
CA LYS A 122 4.02 -12.18 13.86
C LYS A 122 3.72 -13.48 14.60
N ASP A 123 3.76 -14.61 13.90
CA ASP A 123 3.41 -15.92 14.47
C ASP A 123 4.52 -16.51 15.36
N GLY A 124 5.77 -16.01 15.22
CA GLY A 124 6.94 -16.45 16.00
C GLY A 124 7.22 -15.64 17.28
N VAL A 125 6.43 -14.61 17.59
CA VAL A 125 6.59 -13.78 18.80
C VAL A 125 5.60 -14.19 19.92
N ASP A 126 4.68 -15.12 19.63
CA ASP A 126 3.74 -15.70 20.59
C ASP A 126 4.14 -17.12 21.07
N GLN A 127 5.45 -17.42 21.20
CA GLN A 127 5.96 -18.61 21.90
C GLN A 127 6.95 -18.27 23.01
#